data_AF-A0A542Q2W8-F1
#
_entry.id   AF-A0A542Q2W8-F1
#
_cell.length_a   1.000
_cell.length_b   1.000
_cell.length_c   1.000
_cell.angle_alpha   90.00
_cell.angle_beta   90.00
_cell.angle_gamma   90.00
#
_symmetry.space_group_name_H-M   'P 1'
#
loop_
_entity.id
_entity.type
_entity.pdbx_description
1 polymer ?
#
loop_
_entity_poly.entity_id
_entity_poly.type
_entity_poly.pdbx_seq_one_letter_code
_entity_poly.pdbx_strand_id
1 'polypeptide(L)'
;MDPSLLAWLRSQLGTATGEQELAGRYARLGRARAVAAEVLAERRAKLLAEPLRMTVDGVVTIDQSNNLAGLERQIAGLAGLVAPDDSAAGEAGADLVTAPLLPARRAR
;
A
#
# COMPACT_ATOMS: atom_id res chain seq x y z
N MET A 1 -9.58 5.20 -14.13
CA MET A 1 -9.39 4.28 -12.99
C MET A 1 -10.35 4.70 -11.89
N ASP A 2 -10.81 3.77 -11.05
CA ASP A 2 -11.71 4.12 -9.95
C ASP A 2 -11.02 5.07 -8.93
N PRO A 3 -11.69 6.11 -8.41
CA PRO A 3 -11.09 7.05 -7.46
C PRO A 3 -10.60 6.42 -6.15
N SER A 4 -11.26 5.36 -5.66
CA SER A 4 -10.85 4.68 -4.42
C SER A 4 -9.55 3.90 -4.63
N LEU A 5 -9.40 3.25 -5.79
CA LEU A 5 -8.15 2.58 -6.18
C LEU A 5 -7.01 3.58 -6.35
N LEU A 6 -7.29 4.74 -6.96
CA LEU A 6 -6.28 5.80 -7.13
C LEU A 6 -5.82 6.36 -5.79
N ALA A 7 -6.75 6.65 -4.88
CA ALA A 7 -6.42 7.13 -3.54
C ALA A 7 -5.58 6.10 -2.77
N TRP A 8 -5.96 4.82 -2.85
CA TRP A 8 -5.21 3.74 -2.23
C TRP A 8 -3.79 3.62 -2.82
N LEU A 9 -3.65 3.61 -4.15
CA LEU A 9 -2.33 3.57 -4.79
C LEU A 9 -1.46 4.77 -4.42
N ARG A 10 -2.04 5.98 -4.37
CA ARG A 10 -1.32 7.19 -3.93
C ARG A 10 -0.90 7.11 -2.47
N SER A 11 -1.68 6.47 -1.60
CA SER A 11 -1.29 6.25 -0.19
C SER A 11 -0.03 5.39 -0.05
N GLN A 12 0.17 4.44 -0.98
CA GLN A 12 1.33 3.53 -0.96
C GLN A 12 2.53 4.12 -1.72
N LEU A 13 2.29 4.78 -2.86
CA LEU A 13 3.36 5.17 -3.79
C LEU A 13 3.74 6.66 -3.70
N GLY A 14 2.93 7.46 -3.03
CA GLY A 14 2.99 8.93 -3.08
C GLY A 14 2.46 9.49 -4.41
N THR A 15 2.69 10.78 -4.64
CA THR A 15 2.19 11.52 -5.82
C THR A 15 3.18 11.54 -7.00
N ALA A 16 4.36 10.93 -6.85
CA ALA A 16 5.40 10.94 -7.88
C ALA A 16 5.05 10.11 -9.12
N THR A 17 4.18 9.10 -8.98
CA THR A 17 3.75 8.26 -10.11
C THR A 17 2.48 8.82 -10.74
N GLY A 18 2.50 9.01 -12.06
CA GLY A 18 1.42 9.65 -12.79
C GLY A 18 0.15 8.78 -12.85
N GLU A 19 -1.02 9.40 -12.86
CA GLU A 19 -2.30 8.68 -12.90
C GLU A 19 -2.46 7.82 -14.16
N GLN A 20 -2.02 8.32 -15.32
CA GLN A 20 -2.07 7.56 -16.58
C GLN A 20 -1.18 6.32 -16.55
N GLU A 21 -0.01 6.43 -15.92
CA GLU A 21 0.93 5.33 -15.74
C GLU A 21 0.33 4.25 -14.82
N LEU A 22 -0.30 4.67 -13.71
CA LEU A 22 -1.02 3.78 -12.80
C LEU A 22 -2.20 3.09 -13.50
N ALA A 23 -2.99 3.84 -14.26
CA ALA A 23 -4.13 3.29 -15.01
C ALA A 23 -3.68 2.26 -16.05
N GLY A 24 -2.58 2.52 -16.77
CA GLY A 24 -2.00 1.59 -17.73
C GLY A 24 -1.50 0.30 -17.09
N ARG A 25 -0.77 0.40 -15.97
CA ARG A 25 -0.33 -0.79 -15.22
C ARG A 25 -1.51 -1.57 -14.65
N TYR A 26 -2.52 -0.88 -14.11
CA TYR A 26 -3.72 -1.51 -13.58
C TYR A 26 -4.50 -2.26 -14.67
N ALA A 27 -4.63 -1.70 -15.87
CA ALA A 27 -5.26 -2.38 -16.99
C ALA A 27 -4.54 -3.69 -17.38
N ARG A 28 -3.22 -3.75 -17.20
CA ARG A 28 -2.41 -4.95 -17.48
C ARG A 28 -2.45 -5.99 -16.36
N LEU A 29 -2.30 -5.56 -15.11
CA LEU A 29 -2.15 -6.45 -13.95
C LEU A 29 -3.49 -6.84 -13.31
N GLY A 30 -4.53 -6.02 -13.50
CA GLY A 30 -5.87 -6.26 -12.99
C GLY A 30 -6.02 -6.21 -11.46
N ARG A 31 -4.95 -5.91 -10.72
CA ARG A 31 -4.98 -5.76 -9.25
C ARG A 31 -4.14 -4.59 -8.74
N ALA A 32 -4.70 -3.77 -7.86
CA ALA A 32 -4.03 -2.59 -7.30
C ALA A 32 -2.85 -2.98 -6.42
N ARG A 33 -2.95 -4.06 -5.62
CA ARG A 33 -1.80 -4.57 -4.87
C ARG A 33 -0.65 -4.98 -5.78
N ALA A 34 -0.95 -5.62 -6.92
CA ALA A 34 0.06 -6.01 -7.89
C ALA A 34 0.74 -4.79 -8.53
N VAL A 35 -0.03 -3.75 -8.86
CA VAL A 35 0.51 -2.48 -9.36
C VAL A 35 1.43 -1.83 -8.33
N ALA A 36 1.02 -1.75 -7.07
CA ALA A 36 1.85 -1.18 -6.01
C ALA A 36 3.16 -1.96 -5.83
N ALA A 37 3.09 -3.29 -5.83
CA ALA A 37 4.26 -4.16 -5.72
C ALA A 37 5.23 -3.96 -6.89
N GLU A 38 4.72 -3.88 -8.12
CA GLU A 38 5.53 -3.64 -9.32
C GLU A 38 6.27 -2.30 -9.23
N VAL A 39 5.58 -1.20 -8.91
CA VAL A 39 6.20 0.13 -8.82
C VAL A 39 7.24 0.20 -7.71
N LEU A 40 6.99 -0.41 -6.54
CA LEU A 40 7.98 -0.44 -5.47
C LEU A 40 9.19 -1.32 -5.82
N ALA A 41 8.98 -2.43 -6.53
CA ALA A 41 10.06 -3.29 -7.01
C ALA A 41 10.94 -2.56 -8.04
N GLU A 42 10.34 -1.79 -8.97
CA GLU A 42 11.07 -0.94 -9.91
C GLU A 42 11.91 0.12 -9.17
N ARG A 43 11.35 0.78 -8.15
CA ARG A 43 12.09 1.76 -7.33
C ARG A 43 13.25 1.11 -6.58
N ARG A 44 13.06 -0.09 -6.03
CA ARG A 44 14.12 -0.86 -5.38
C ARG A 44 15.23 -1.21 -6.38
N ALA A 45 14.87 -1.71 -7.57
CA ALA A 45 15.83 -2.05 -8.61
C ALA A 45 16.64 -0.83 -9.06
N LYS A 46 15.99 0.32 -9.20
CA LYS A 46 16.67 1.59 -9.52
C LYS A 46 17.65 1.99 -8.41
N LEU A 47 17.25 1.90 -7.15
CA LEU A 47 18.13 2.25 -6.02
C LEU A 47 19.34 1.31 -5.92
N LEU A 48 19.17 0.02 -6.22
CA LEU A 48 20.26 -0.95 -6.23
C LEU A 48 21.25 -0.74 -7.40
N ALA A 49 20.82 -0.07 -8.47
CA ALA A 49 21.70 0.30 -9.57
C ALA A 49 22.55 1.55 -9.25
N GLU A 50 22.18 2.33 -8.24
CA GLU A 50 22.93 3.49 -7.76
C GLU A 50 23.88 3.11 -6.60
N PRO A 51 25.01 3.82 -6.43
CA PRO A 51 25.87 3.62 -5.26
C PRO A 51 25.11 3.97 -3.98
N LEU A 52 24.93 2.99 -3.09
CA LEU A 52 24.20 3.18 -1.83
C LEU A 52 24.87 4.19 -0.89
N ARG A 53 26.17 4.39 -1.00
CA ARG A 53 26.92 5.40 -0.27
C ARG A 53 27.88 6.11 -1.18
N MET A 54 27.80 7.44 -1.22
CA MET A 54 28.71 8.30 -1.94
C MET A 54 29.21 9.40 -1.00
N THR A 55 30.52 9.51 -0.86
CA THR A 55 31.15 10.57 -0.08
C THR A 55 31.98 11.41 -1.04
N VAL A 56 31.65 12.70 -1.11
CA VAL A 56 32.43 13.70 -1.84
C VAL A 56 33.20 14.50 -0.80
N ASP A 57 34.53 14.40 -0.83
CA ASP A 57 35.41 15.00 0.16
C ASP A 57 35.11 16.51 0.34
N GLY A 58 34.79 16.88 1.57
CA GLY A 58 34.56 18.27 2.00
C GLY A 58 33.17 18.86 1.73
N VAL A 59 32.26 18.13 1.08
CA VAL A 59 31.00 18.75 0.60
C VAL A 59 29.75 17.98 1.03
N VAL A 60 29.63 16.69 0.68
CA VAL A 60 28.39 15.92 0.95
C VAL A 60 28.69 14.44 1.16
N THR A 61 28.01 13.83 2.14
CA THR A 61 27.84 12.38 2.23
C THR A 61 26.37 12.04 1.95
N ILE A 62 26.12 11.16 0.98
CA ILE A 62 24.80 10.59 0.69
C ILE A 62 24.84 9.12 1.10
N ASP A 63 23.89 8.69 1.94
CA ASP A 63 23.68 7.30 2.32
C ASP A 63 22.21 6.92 2.08
N GLN A 64 22.00 5.95 1.20
CA GLN A 64 20.71 5.45 0.76
C GLN A 64 20.36 4.08 1.38
N SER A 65 21.23 3.51 2.24
CA SER A 65 21.05 2.18 2.81
C SER A 65 19.75 2.05 3.62
N ASN A 66 19.42 3.09 4.40
CA ASN A 66 18.17 3.15 5.16
C ASN A 66 16.93 3.31 4.27
N ASN A 67 17.07 3.94 3.10
CA ASN A 67 15.98 4.07 2.12
C ASN A 67 15.68 2.71 1.49
N LEU A 68 16.72 1.94 1.14
CA LEU A 68 16.58 0.58 0.64
C LEU A 68 15.84 -0.31 1.66
N ALA A 69 16.28 -0.30 2.92
CA ALA A 69 15.63 -1.04 4.00
C ALA A 69 14.18 -0.58 4.26
N GLY A 70 13.89 0.71 4.05
CA GLY A 70 12.53 1.25 4.08
C GLY A 70 11.64 0.67 2.98
N LEU A 71 12.13 0.69 1.73
CA LEU A 71 11.41 0.12 0.57
C LEU A 71 11.17 -1.38 0.71
N GLU A 72 12.16 -2.13 1.19
CA GLU A 72 12.02 -3.57 1.40
C GLU A 72 10.95 -3.91 2.45
N ARG A 73 10.92 -3.17 3.56
CA ARG A 73 9.85 -3.30 4.57
C ARG A 73 8.48 -2.92 4.01
N GLN A 74 8.41 -1.88 3.20
CA GLN A 74 7.17 -1.47 2.57
C GLN A 74 6.63 -2.55 1.62
N ILE A 75 7.49 -3.12 0.78
CA ILE A 75 7.13 -4.22 -0.13
C ILE A 75 6.65 -5.44 0.66
N ALA A 76 7.35 -5.82 1.74
CA ALA A 76 6.92 -6.92 2.60
C ALA A 76 5.56 -6.64 3.27
N GLY A 77 5.33 -5.39 3.69
CA GLY A 77 4.07 -4.95 4.31
C GLY A 77 2.87 -4.94 3.35
N LEU A 78 3.07 -4.77 2.05
CA LEU A 78 1.97 -4.76 1.07
C LEU A 78 1.13 -6.05 1.08
N ALA A 79 1.72 -7.20 1.41
CA ALA A 79 1.00 -8.46 1.49
C ALA A 79 -0.09 -8.47 2.58
N GLY A 80 0.09 -7.68 3.65
CA GLY A 80 -0.87 -7.58 4.76
C GLY A 80 -1.95 -6.51 4.57
N LEU A 81 -1.86 -5.68 3.53
CA LEU A 81 -2.84 -4.63 3.27
C LEU A 81 -3.97 -5.13 2.38
N VAL A 82 -5.20 -4.75 2.71
CA VAL A 82 -6.38 -4.99 1.86
C VAL A 82 -6.51 -3.82 0.88
N ALA A 83 -6.50 -4.15 -0.41
CA ALA A 83 -6.77 -3.20 -1.47
C ALA A 83 -8.28 -3.16 -1.76
N PRO A 84 -8.83 -2.04 -2.28
CA PRO A 84 -10.27 -1.90 -2.53
C PRO A 84 -10.83 -2.88 -3.56
N ASP A 85 -9.97 -3.45 -4.41
CA ASP A 85 -10.29 -4.46 -5.42
C ASP A 85 -10.01 -5.90 -4.99
N ASP A 86 -9.46 -6.10 -3.78
CA ASP A 86 -9.45 -7.43 -3.20
C ASP A 86 -10.89 -7.81 -2.90
N SER A 87 -11.43 -8.70 -3.74
CA SER A 87 -12.66 -9.40 -3.39
C SER A 87 -12.40 -10.06 -2.05
N ALA A 88 -13.09 -9.61 -1.01
CA ALA A 88 -13.02 -10.23 0.31
C ALA A 88 -13.35 -11.71 0.11
N ALA A 89 -12.32 -12.56 0.09
CA ALA A 89 -12.49 -13.99 0.12
C ALA A 89 -13.07 -14.31 1.51
N GLY A 90 -14.39 -14.27 1.60
CA GLY A 90 -15.12 -14.50 2.84
C GLY A 90 -15.11 -13.30 3.79
N GLU A 91 -15.72 -12.19 3.41
CA GLU A 91 -16.61 -11.57 4.39
C GLU A 91 -17.74 -12.58 4.63
N ALA A 92 -17.52 -13.50 5.57
CA ALA A 92 -18.61 -13.90 6.43
C ALA A 92 -19.07 -12.59 7.05
N GLY A 93 -20.07 -11.95 6.42
CA GLY A 93 -20.58 -10.65 6.81
C GLY A 93 -20.71 -10.67 8.33
N ALA A 94 -20.11 -9.70 9.00
CA ALA A 94 -20.27 -9.57 10.43
C ALA A 94 -21.77 -9.51 10.68
N ASP A 95 -22.34 -10.61 11.14
CA ASP A 95 -23.77 -10.70 11.42
C ASP A 95 -23.99 -9.74 12.59
N LEU A 96 -24.48 -8.55 12.26
CA LEU A 96 -24.74 -7.50 13.23
C LEU A 96 -25.97 -7.94 14.01
N VAL A 97 -25.76 -8.80 15.01
CA VAL A 97 -26.81 -9.30 15.88
C VAL A 97 -27.33 -8.13 16.71
N THR A 98 -28.54 -7.69 16.39
CA THR A 98 -29.25 -6.66 17.16
C THR A 98 -30.03 -7.35 18.28
N ALA A 99 -29.63 -7.11 19.54
CA ALA A 99 -30.37 -7.59 20.70
C ALA A 99 -31.37 -6.52 21.19
N PRO A 100 -32.68 -6.81 21.27
CA PRO A 100 -33.64 -5.87 21.84
C PRO A 100 -33.44 -5.77 23.36
N LEU A 101 -33.31 -4.55 23.87
CA LEU A 101 -33.26 -4.29 25.31
C LEU A 101 -34.67 -4.41 25.92
N LEU A 102 -34.86 -5.37 26.82
CA LEU A 102 -36.11 -5.52 27.56
C LEU A 102 -36.09 -4.70 28.87
N PRO A 103 -37.20 -4.02 29.23
CA PRO A 103 -37.28 -3.25 30.46
C PRO A 103 -37.29 -4.17 31.69
N ALA A 104 -36.50 -3.83 32.71
CA ALA A 104 -36.46 -4.55 33.98
C ALA A 104 -37.77 -4.34 34.75
N ARG A 105 -38.54 -5.43 34.98
CA ARG A 105 -39.71 -5.38 35.86
C ARG A 105 -39.25 -5.27 37.31
N ARG A 106 -39.52 -4.12 37.96
CA ARG A 106 -39.50 -4.01 39.42
C ARG A 106 -40.66 -4.82 39.99
N ALA A 107 -40.36 -5.96 40.62
CA ALA A 107 -41.30 -6.61 41.52
C ALA A 107 -41.51 -5.72 42.76
N ARG A 108 -42.76 -5.60 43.19
CA ARG A 108 -43.21 -4.74 44.28
C ARG A 108 -43.41 -5.57 45.54
#